data_AF-A0A1R4HA80-F1
#
_entry.id   AF-A0A1R4HA80-F1
#
_cell.length_a   1.000
_cell.length_b   1.000
_cell.length_c   1.000
_cell.angle_alpha   90.00
_cell.angle_beta   90.00
_cell.angle_gamma   90.00
#
_symmetry.space_group_name_H-M   'P 1'
#
loop_
_entity.id
_entity.type
_entity.pdbx_description
1 polymer ?
#
loop_
_entity_poly.entity_id
_entity_poly.type
_entity_poly.pdbx_seq_one_letter_code
_entity_poly.pdbx_strand_id
1 'polypeptide(L)' 'MVISAALESGCSLLYSEDMQHGQKIDVQLMICNPFLG' A
#
# COMPACT_ATOMS: atom_id res chain seq x y z
N MET A 1 11.28 -1.08 6.88
CA MET A 1 10.54 -0.28 5.89
C MET A 1 9.17 -0.90 5.73
N VAL A 2 8.07 -0.16 5.90
CA VAL A 2 6.70 -0.72 5.96
C VAL A 2 6.31 -1.43 4.66
N ILE A 3 6.74 -0.90 3.51
CA ILE A 3 6.45 -1.48 2.19
C ILE A 3 7.12 -2.85 2.04
N SER A 4 8.40 -2.98 2.39
CA SER A 4 9.11 -4.26 2.29
C SER A 4 8.43 -5.35 3.12
N ALA A 5 8.05 -5.05 4.37
CA ALA A 5 7.34 -6.01 5.22
C ALA A 5 5.95 -6.36 4.66
N ALA A 6 5.24 -5.40 4.09
CA ALA A 6 3.95 -5.65 3.41
C ALA A 6 4.13 -6.57 2.19
N LEU A 7 5.18 -6.35 1.38
CA LEU A 7 5.48 -7.21 0.23
C LEU A 7 5.90 -8.62 0.67
N GLU A 8 6.76 -8.74 1.69
CA GLU A 8 7.22 -10.02 2.24
C GLU A 8 6.09 -10.84 2.87
N SER A 9 5.08 -10.17 3.45
CA SER A 9 3.90 -10.82 4.00
C SER A 9 2.82 -11.14 2.97
N GLY A 10 3.02 -10.80 1.70
CA GLY A 10 2.01 -10.98 0.64
C GLY A 10 0.79 -10.08 0.79
N CYS A 11 0.96 -8.92 1.43
CA CYS A 11 -0.10 -7.94 1.61
C CYS A 11 -0.51 -7.35 0.27
N SER A 12 -1.82 -7.30 0.02
CA SER A 12 -2.38 -6.77 -1.23
C SER A 12 -2.82 -5.31 -1.14
N LEU A 13 -3.00 -4.78 0.07
CA LEU A 13 -3.51 -3.44 0.32
C LEU A 13 -2.82 -2.83 1.54
N LEU A 14 -2.16 -1.69 1.34
CA LEU A 14 -1.56 -0.89 2.41
C LEU A 14 -2.32 0.43 2.54
N TYR A 15 -2.92 0.65 3.71
CA TYR A 15 -3.51 1.94 4.04
C TYR A 15 -2.41 2.92 4.46
N SER A 16 -2.35 4.08 3.82
CA SER A 16 -1.40 5.13 4.15
C SER A 16 -1.90 6.50 3.71
N GLU A 17 -1.80 7.48 4.59
CA GLU A 17 -2.19 8.88 4.34
C GLU A 17 -1.12 9.68 3.60
N ASP A 18 0.15 9.37 3.85
CA ASP A 18 1.30 10.07 3.28
C ASP A 18 1.63 9.60 1.86
N MET A 19 1.24 8.38 1.50
CA MET A 19 1.59 7.77 0.22
C MET A 19 0.59 8.12 -0.88
N GLN A 20 1.00 7.95 -2.13
CA GLN A 20 0.14 8.23 -3.28
C GLN A 20 -1.00 7.22 -3.36
N HIS A 21 -2.23 7.71 -3.20
CA HIS A 21 -3.42 6.88 -3.37
C HIS A 21 -3.48 6.27 -4.78
N GLY A 22 -3.84 4.99 -4.86
CA GLY A 22 -3.94 4.25 -6.12
C GLY A 22 -2.59 3.78 -6.68
N GLN A 23 -1.47 4.10 -6.02
CA GLN A 23 -0.17 3.59 -6.39
C GLN A 23 -0.14 2.06 -6.27
N LYS A 24 0.35 1.39 -7.31
CA LYS A 24 0.64 -0.06 -7.28
C LYS A 24 2.13 -0.28 -7.15
N ILE A 25 2.54 -1.13 -6.22
CA ILE A 25 3.93 -1.52 -5.98
C ILE A 25 4.06 -3.00 -6.25
N ASP A 26 5.00 -3.35 -7.13
CA ASP A 26 5.34 -4.73 -7.52
C ASP A 26 4.12 -5.55 -8.00
N VAL A 27 3.11 -4.88 -8.55
CA VAL A 27 1.81 -5.43 -8.99
C VAL A 27 0.93 -6.00 -7.86
N GLN A 28 1.53 -6.43 -6.74
CA GLN A 28 0.86 -7.08 -5.63
C GLN A 28 0.27 -6.12 -4.60
N LEU A 29 0.92 -4.98 -4.33
CA LEU A 29 0.52 -4.08 -3.26
C LEU A 29 -0.13 -2.81 -3.80
N MET A 30 -1.36 -2.54 -3.40
CA MET A 30 -2.07 -1.28 -3.68
C MET A 30 -2.01 -0.35 -2.47
N ILE A 31 -1.70 0.93 -2.70
CA ILE A 31 -1.78 1.97 -1.69
C ILE A 31 -3.18 2.59 -1.68
N CYS A 32 -3.82 2.59 -0.52
CA CYS A 32 -5.11 3.23 -0.31
C CYS A 32 -4.99 4.34 0.74
N ASN A 33 -5.54 5.52 0.47
CA ASN A 33 -5.58 6.59 1.47
C ASN A 33 -6.91 6.44 2.21
N PRO A 34 -6.89 6.23 3.54
CA PRO A 34 -8.09 5.95 4.32
C PRO A 34 -9.05 7.16 4.43
N PHE A 35 -8.62 8.37 4.07
CA PHE A 35 -9.44 9.59 4.12
C PHE A 35 -10.20 9.89 2.83
N LEU A 36 -10.02 9.08 1.79
CA LEU A 36 -10.75 9.23 0.51
C LEU A 36 -12.08 8.46 0.49
N GLY A 37 -12.56 8.02 1.66
CA GLY A 37 -13.83 7.34 1.88
C GLY A 37 -14.90 8.22 2.50
#